data_AF-A0A661XWF4-F1
#
_entry.id   AF-A0A661XWF4-F1
#
_cell.length_a   1.000
_cell.length_b   1.000
_cell.length_c   1.000
_cell.angle_alpha   90.00
_cell.angle_beta   90.00
_cell.angle_gamma   90.00
#
_symmetry.space_group_name_H-M   'P 1'
#
loop_
_entity.id
_entity.type
_entity.pdbx_description
1 polymer ?
#
loop_
_entity_poly.entity_id
_entity_poly.type
_entity_poly.pdbx_seq_one_letter_code
_entity_poly.pdbx_strand_id
1 'polypeptide(L)'
;VENANLQGMHLRLPGHGDNGPTLEIYSYVEMLEKPEPPAANRTGFGHLAFEVDDVEEILEKMISNGGARLGEVVEKKVDGVGLLSFTYAIDPEGNIIEIQNWR
;
A
#
# COMPACT_ATOMS: atom_id res chain seq x y z
N VAL A 1 1.75 -24.40 9.85
CA VAL A 1 1.39 -24.11 11.25
C VAL A 1 0.28 -25.09 11.62
N GLU A 2 0.57 -26.10 12.44
CA GLU A 2 -0.49 -27.00 12.92
C GLU A 2 -1.47 -26.19 13.78
N ASN A 3 -2.78 -26.46 13.66
CA ASN A 3 -3.85 -25.76 14.39
C ASN A 3 -3.92 -24.23 14.16
N ALA A 4 -3.56 -23.77 12.96
CA ALA A 4 -3.70 -22.37 12.58
C ALA A 4 -5.13 -21.86 12.76
N ASN A 5 -5.29 -20.75 13.47
CA ASN A 5 -6.54 -20.03 13.64
C ASN A 5 -6.40 -18.65 12.98
N LEU A 6 -7.32 -18.34 12.07
CA LEU A 6 -7.22 -17.26 11.10
C LEU A 6 -8.51 -16.44 11.08
N GLN A 7 -8.37 -15.13 10.93
CA GLN A 7 -9.48 -14.22 10.64
C GLN A 7 -9.08 -13.31 9.48
N GLY A 8 -10.03 -12.86 8.68
CA GLY A 8 -9.72 -11.99 7.55
C GLY A 8 -10.94 -11.41 6.86
N MET A 9 -10.67 -10.59 5.86
CA MET A 9 -11.67 -9.95 5.01
C MET A 9 -11.21 -9.89 3.55
N HIS A 10 -12.17 -9.96 2.64
CA HIS A 10 -11.97 -9.65 1.22
C HIS A 10 -12.50 -8.26 0.92
N LEU A 11 -11.63 -7.39 0.43
CA LEU A 11 -11.94 -6.03 0.03
C LEU A 11 -11.97 -5.97 -1.50
N ARG A 12 -13.12 -5.64 -2.08
CA ARG A 12 -13.22 -5.38 -3.52
C ARG A 12 -12.59 -4.03 -3.84
N LEU A 13 -11.65 -4.00 -4.78
CA LEU A 13 -11.04 -2.75 -5.21
C LEU A 13 -12.03 -1.94 -6.06
N PRO A 14 -12.14 -0.62 -5.85
CA PRO A 14 -13.05 0.23 -6.61
C PRO A 14 -12.63 0.34 -8.08
N GLY A 15 -13.54 0.80 -8.93
CA GLY A 15 -13.24 1.10 -10.35
C GLY A 15 -13.37 -0.07 -11.33
N HIS A 16 -13.59 -1.31 -10.85
CA HIS A 16 -13.63 -2.51 -11.69
C HIS A 16 -14.98 -3.26 -11.69
N GLY A 17 -16.04 -2.65 -11.14
CA GLY A 17 -17.38 -3.24 -11.06
C GLY A 17 -17.49 -4.46 -10.15
N ASP A 18 -18.64 -5.15 -10.21
CA ASP A 18 -19.00 -6.23 -9.27
C ASP A 18 -18.14 -7.50 -9.39
N ASN A 19 -17.33 -7.61 -10.43
CA ASN A 19 -16.38 -8.72 -10.65
C ASN A 19 -14.93 -8.24 -10.63
N GLY A 20 -14.68 -7.04 -10.09
CA GLY A 20 -13.34 -6.47 -9.96
C GLY A 20 -12.41 -7.26 -9.03
N PRO A 21 -11.09 -7.00 -9.11
CA PRO A 21 -10.11 -7.65 -8.25
C PRO A 21 -10.38 -7.35 -6.76
N THR A 22 -9.93 -8.26 -5.91
CA THR A 22 -10.05 -8.14 -4.45
C THR A 22 -8.68 -8.16 -3.80
N LEU A 23 -8.52 -7.38 -2.73
CA LEU A 23 -7.43 -7.51 -1.77
C LEU A 23 -7.95 -8.32 -0.58
N GLU A 24 -7.31 -9.46 -0.31
CA GLU A 24 -7.57 -10.24 0.90
C GLU A 24 -6.59 -9.83 1.99
N ILE A 25 -7.11 -9.54 3.18
CA ILE A 25 -6.32 -9.27 4.39
C ILE A 25 -6.72 -10.32 5.42
N TYR A 26 -5.77 -11.10 5.93
CA TYR A 26 -6.01 -12.04 7.01
C TYR A 26 -4.85 -12.01 8.02
N SER A 27 -5.17 -12.37 9.26
CA SER A 27 -4.24 -12.43 10.38
C SER A 27 -4.37 -13.78 11.08
N TYR A 28 -3.25 -14.28 11.59
CA TYR A 28 -3.24 -15.39 12.54
C TYR A 28 -3.51 -14.86 13.96
N VAL A 29 -3.96 -15.72 14.87
CA VAL A 29 -4.07 -15.38 16.30
C VAL A 29 -2.73 -14.97 16.90
N GLU A 30 -1.64 -15.62 16.46
CA GLU A 30 -0.27 -15.25 16.81
C GLU A 30 0.46 -14.81 15.54
N MET A 31 0.83 -13.53 15.49
CA MET A 31 1.60 -12.94 14.40
C MET A 31 3.05 -12.77 14.84
N LEU A 32 3.98 -12.95 13.90
CA LEU A 32 5.37 -12.60 14.10
C LEU A 32 5.58 -11.12 13.78
N GLU A 33 6.44 -10.47 14.55
CA GLU A 33 6.83 -9.08 14.31
C GLU A 33 7.57 -8.91 12.99
N LYS A 34 7.33 -7.79 12.31
CA LYS A 34 8.04 -7.41 11.09
C LYS A 34 9.35 -6.68 11.44
N PRO A 35 10.38 -6.75 10.57
CA PRO A 35 11.57 -5.94 10.75
C PRO A 35 11.30 -4.45 10.56
N GLU A 36 11.57 -3.68 11.59
CA GLU A 36 11.43 -2.22 11.64
C GLU A 36 12.80 -1.50 11.49
N PRO A 37 12.87 -0.35 10.79
CA PRO A 37 11.78 0.25 10.02
C PRO A 37 11.50 -0.50 8.69
N PRO A 38 10.34 -0.28 8.06
CA PRO A 38 10.05 -0.79 6.72
C PRO A 38 11.06 -0.22 5.72
N ALA A 39 11.48 -1.04 4.75
CA ALA A 39 12.50 -0.67 3.78
C ALA A 39 12.18 -1.19 2.38
N ALA A 40 11.97 -0.28 1.43
CA ALA A 40 11.60 -0.60 0.04
C ALA A 40 12.71 -1.32 -0.74
N ASN A 41 13.97 -1.21 -0.30
CA ASN A 41 15.13 -1.86 -0.92
C ASN A 41 15.48 -3.22 -0.29
N ARG A 42 14.52 -3.86 0.38
CA ARG A 42 14.67 -5.21 0.93
C ARG A 42 14.21 -6.25 -0.09
N THR A 43 14.96 -7.33 -0.25
CA THR A 43 14.59 -8.43 -1.15
C THR A 43 13.26 -9.06 -0.73
N GLY A 44 12.36 -9.28 -1.69
CA GLY A 44 11.07 -9.93 -1.47
C GLY A 44 9.90 -9.10 -2.02
N PHE A 45 8.71 -9.32 -1.47
CA PHE A 45 7.55 -8.50 -1.75
C PHE A 45 7.77 -7.08 -1.20
N GLY A 46 7.84 -6.10 -2.10
CA GLY A 46 8.24 -4.72 -1.75
C GLY A 46 7.08 -3.87 -1.26
N HIS A 47 6.02 -3.76 -2.05
CA HIS A 47 4.86 -2.90 -1.77
C HIS A 47 3.67 -3.27 -2.67
N LEU A 48 2.50 -2.73 -2.33
CA LEU A 48 1.35 -2.60 -3.25
C LEU A 48 1.30 -1.16 -3.76
N ALA A 49 0.99 -0.98 -5.05
CA ALA A 49 0.87 0.34 -5.65
C ALA A 49 -0.57 0.61 -6.11
N PHE A 50 -1.10 1.77 -5.76
CA PHE A 50 -2.43 2.22 -6.17
C PHE A 50 -2.33 3.51 -6.96
N GLU A 51 -2.94 3.51 -8.14
CA GLU A 51 -3.14 4.72 -8.93
C GLU A 51 -4.36 5.48 -8.40
N VAL A 52 -4.18 6.77 -8.16
CA VAL A 52 -5.18 7.66 -7.58
C VAL A 52 -5.24 8.98 -8.34
N ASP A 53 -6.31 9.74 -8.17
CA ASP A 53 -6.44 11.05 -8.80
C ASP A 53 -5.53 12.12 -8.15
N ASP A 54 -5.38 12.07 -6.82
CA ASP A 54 -4.57 13.03 -6.04
C ASP A 54 -3.73 12.31 -4.97
N VAL A 55 -2.40 12.40 -5.10
CA VAL A 55 -1.44 11.71 -4.23
C VAL A 55 -1.39 12.31 -2.83
N GLU A 56 -1.46 13.64 -2.71
CA GLU A 56 -1.40 14.34 -1.42
C GLU A 56 -2.68 14.08 -0.61
N GLU A 57 -3.86 14.20 -1.25
CA GLU A 57 -5.14 13.96 -0.60
C GLU A 57 -5.24 12.52 -0.05
N ILE A 58 -4.81 11.53 -0.83
CA ILE A 58 -4.86 10.13 -0.40
C ILE A 58 -3.82 9.83 0.68
N LEU A 59 -2.64 10.43 0.62
CA LEU A 59 -1.64 10.31 1.68
C LEU A 59 -2.16 10.87 3.01
N GLU A 60 -2.79 12.05 3.00
CA GLU A 60 -3.41 12.65 4.19
C GLU A 60 -4.53 11.77 4.76
N LYS A 61 -5.38 11.21 3.88
CA LYS A 61 -6.41 10.24 4.28
C LYS A 61 -5.80 8.98 4.90
N MET A 62 -4.71 8.46 4.35
CA MET A 62 -4.03 7.30 4.91
C MET A 62 -3.47 7.59 6.31
N ILE A 63 -2.80 8.73 6.48
CA ILE A 63 -2.23 9.14 7.78
C ILE A 63 -3.33 9.32 8.82
N SER A 64 -4.44 9.97 8.47
CA SER A 64 -5.57 10.16 9.40
C SER A 64 -6.26 8.84 9.82
N ASN A 65 -6.05 7.75 9.08
CA ASN A 65 -6.57 6.41 9.38
C ASN A 65 -5.51 5.48 10.02
N GLY A 66 -4.41 6.04 10.56
CA GLY A 66 -3.40 5.29 11.31
C GLY A 66 -2.23 4.78 10.49
N GLY A 67 -2.15 5.13 9.20
CA GLY A 67 -0.93 4.97 8.42
C GLY A 67 0.11 6.06 8.74
N ALA A 68 1.26 5.97 8.10
CA ALA A 68 2.32 6.97 8.23
C ALA A 68 3.04 7.23 6.91
N ARG A 69 3.65 8.41 6.81
CA ARG A 69 4.53 8.77 5.69
C ARG A 69 5.84 7.99 5.79
N LEU A 70 6.31 7.41 4.69
CA LEU A 70 7.64 6.79 4.59
C LEU A 70 8.60 7.64 3.74
N GLY A 71 8.09 8.37 2.76
CA GLY A 71 8.86 9.32 1.95
C GLY A 71 8.05 10.57 1.63
N GLU A 72 8.69 11.56 1.00
CA GLU A 72 7.98 12.75 0.51
C GLU A 72 7.18 12.43 -0.76
N VAL A 73 6.20 13.28 -1.07
CA VAL A 73 5.57 13.29 -2.40
C VAL A 73 6.58 13.89 -3.38
N VAL A 74 6.91 13.14 -4.43
CA VAL A 74 7.89 13.54 -5.43
C VAL A 74 7.32 13.40 -6.84
N GLU A 75 7.73 14.31 -7.72
CA GLU A 75 7.44 14.23 -9.14
C GLU A 75 8.68 13.79 -9.92
N LYS A 76 8.50 12.86 -10.86
CA LYS A 76 9.56 12.33 -11.72
C LYS A 76 9.07 12.21 -13.15
N LYS A 77 9.76 12.88 -14.07
CA LYS A 77 9.56 12.67 -15.50
C LYS A 77 10.21 11.35 -15.92
N VAL A 78 9.44 10.49 -16.58
CA VAL A 78 9.91 9.22 -17.14
C VAL A 78 9.85 9.31 -18.66
N ASP A 79 11.02 9.21 -19.30
CA ASP A 79 11.16 9.37 -20.75
C ASP A 79 10.28 8.38 -21.51
N GLY A 80 9.43 8.91 -22.39
CA GLY A 80 8.48 8.13 -23.20
C GLY A 80 7.22 7.66 -22.47
N VAL A 81 7.07 7.94 -21.16
CA VAL A 81 5.90 7.50 -20.37
C VAL A 81 5.05 8.69 -19.90
N GLY A 82 5.64 9.66 -19.18
CA GLY A 82 4.89 10.78 -18.61
C GLY A 82 5.53 11.38 -17.37
N LEU A 83 4.78 12.21 -16.66
CA LEU A 83 5.13 12.73 -15.33
C LEU A 83 4.46 11.84 -14.27
N LEU A 84 5.28 11.21 -13.43
CA LEU A 84 4.82 10.44 -12.28
C LEU A 84 4.87 11.31 -11.03
N SER A 85 3.74 11.51 -10.36
CA SER A 85 3.70 11.97 -8.97
C SER A 85 3.50 10.76 -8.07
N PHE A 86 4.35 10.55 -7.07
CA PHE A 86 4.23 9.39 -6.19
C PHE A 86 4.85 9.61 -4.81
N THR A 87 4.47 8.75 -3.87
CA THR A 87 5.13 8.59 -2.57
C THR A 87 5.04 7.16 -2.07
N TYR A 88 5.94 6.79 -1.15
CA TYR A 88 5.76 5.63 -0.29
C TYR A 88 5.20 6.04 1.07
N ALA A 89 4.19 5.29 1.50
CA ALA A 89 3.59 5.35 2.82
C ALA A 89 3.56 3.95 3.44
N ILE A 90 3.19 3.86 4.72
CA ILE A 90 2.96 2.60 5.40
C ILE A 90 1.57 2.55 6.00
N ASP A 91 0.94 1.38 5.92
CA ASP A 91 -0.31 1.10 6.62
C ASP A 91 -0.05 0.88 8.14
N PRO A 92 -1.10 0.67 8.96
CA PRO A 92 -0.95 0.46 10.40
C PRO A 92 -0.08 -0.77 10.78
N GLU A 93 0.17 -1.70 9.86
CA GLU A 93 0.98 -2.90 10.07
C GLU A 93 2.37 -2.78 9.43
N GLY A 94 2.78 -1.59 8.99
CA GLY A 94 4.09 -1.35 8.37
C GLY A 94 4.22 -1.88 6.94
N ASN A 95 3.13 -2.29 6.28
CA ASN A 95 3.18 -2.67 4.86
C ASN A 95 3.39 -1.41 4.01
N ILE A 96 4.34 -1.45 3.08
CA ILE A 96 4.60 -0.31 2.20
C ILE A 96 3.49 -0.24 1.15
N ILE A 97 2.89 0.94 1.03
CA ILE A 97 1.91 1.30 0.01
C ILE A 97 2.48 2.44 -0.82
N GLU A 98 2.55 2.23 -2.14
CA GLU A 98 2.84 3.29 -3.10
C GLU A 98 1.53 3.96 -3.52
N ILE A 99 1.49 5.27 -3.39
CA ILE A 99 0.38 6.11 -3.87
C ILE A 99 0.93 6.87 -5.08
N GLN A 100 0.34 6.66 -6.26
CA GLN A 100 0.86 7.22 -7.50
C GLN A 100 -0.22 7.83 -8.40
N ASN A 101 0.19 8.76 -9.27
CA ASN A 101 -0.62 9.32 -10.34
C ASN A 101 0.25 9.60 -11.56
N TRP A 102 -0.20 9.20 -12.75
CA TRP A 102 0.45 9.50 -14.03
C TRP A 102 -0.25 10.65 -14.76
N ARG A 103 0.53 11.58 -15.30
CA ARG A 103 0.07 12.73 -16.10
C ARG A 103 0.87 12.89 -17.40
#